data_AF-A0A2E8Y7J4-F1
#
_entry.id   AF-A0A2E8Y7J4-F1
#
_cell.length_a   1.000
_cell.length_b   1.000
_cell.length_c   1.000
_cell.angle_alpha   90.00
_cell.angle_beta   90.00
_cell.angle_gamma   90.00
#
_symmetry.space_group_name_H-M   'P 1'
#
loop_
_entity.id
_entity.type
_entity.pdbx_description
1 polymer ?
#
loop_
_entity_poly.entity_id
_entity_poly.type
_entity_poly.pdbx_seq_one_letter_code
_entity_poly.pdbx_strand_id
1 'polypeptide(L)'
;MIRRVDAGAAEQLVPGLLGDPSVDLRREAVERLLGQANGLAKDGNKPAAVLLYRQALDAARDLDQIEAVALALRELGREVNLTRHFGFLVDWQLAGPFHNKDRAGFDAEFGPEKNAVLSASYDGLNGRVTWRPYSTDDEYGMVDFNEPYGDLKEVTGYAQTEFVSATDRPAQLRLGCKNAWKIWLNGELVFGRDEYHRGMRIDQYQLPVQLRKGRNAILVKACQNEQVEDWTVQWQFQLRVCDATGTAIHSANKKKK
;
A
#
# COMPACT_ATOMS: atom_id res chain seq x y z
N MET A 1 -2.50 21.20 -17.76
CA MET A 1 -2.14 21.02 -19.17
C MET A 1 -3.17 21.68 -20.08
N ILE A 2 -4.46 21.36 -19.95
CA ILE A 2 -5.52 21.97 -20.79
C ILE A 2 -5.63 23.47 -20.53
N ARG A 3 -5.65 23.88 -19.25
CA ARG A 3 -5.78 25.30 -18.87
C ARG A 3 -4.64 26.20 -19.36
N ARG A 4 -3.45 25.62 -19.59
CA ARG A 4 -2.28 26.36 -20.12
C ARG A 4 -2.40 26.63 -21.62
N VAL A 5 -3.19 25.82 -22.33
CA VAL A 5 -3.40 25.91 -23.78
C VAL A 5 -4.69 26.68 -24.09
N ASP A 6 -5.78 26.38 -23.38
CA ASP A 6 -7.07 27.03 -23.54
C ASP A 6 -7.83 27.04 -22.19
N ALA A 7 -7.96 28.24 -21.62
CA ALA A 7 -8.64 28.43 -20.33
C ALA A 7 -10.16 28.22 -20.44
N GLY A 8 -10.79 28.58 -21.57
CA GLY A 8 -12.22 28.43 -21.79
C GLY A 8 -12.63 26.98 -21.97
N ALA A 9 -11.85 26.22 -22.75
CA ALA A 9 -12.04 24.78 -22.88
C ALA A 9 -11.81 24.06 -21.54
N ALA A 10 -10.83 24.49 -20.74
CA ALA A 10 -10.58 23.93 -19.42
C ALA A 10 -11.79 24.11 -18.48
N GLU A 11 -12.44 25.28 -18.49
CA GLU A 11 -13.63 25.51 -17.64
C GLU A 11 -14.80 24.58 -17.97
N GLN A 12 -14.96 24.22 -19.25
CA GLN A 12 -16.02 23.32 -19.70
C GLN A 12 -15.69 21.84 -19.45
N LEU A 13 -14.44 21.43 -19.70
CA LEU A 13 -14.06 20.02 -19.72
C LEU A 13 -13.64 19.49 -18.35
N VAL A 14 -12.83 20.26 -17.60
CA VAL A 14 -12.20 19.82 -16.34
C VAL A 14 -13.19 19.27 -15.31
N PRO A 15 -14.39 19.85 -15.10
CA PRO A 15 -15.36 19.28 -14.15
C PRO A 15 -15.75 17.83 -14.43
N GLY A 16 -15.73 17.40 -15.70
CA GLY A 16 -16.07 16.03 -16.11
C GLY A 16 -14.95 15.01 -15.91
N LEU A 17 -13.74 15.43 -15.56
CA LEU A 17 -12.54 14.58 -15.58
C LEU A 17 -12.21 13.93 -14.23
N LEU A 18 -13.03 14.09 -13.19
CA LEU A 18 -12.80 13.50 -11.86
C LEU A 18 -12.70 11.96 -11.88
N GLY A 19 -13.38 11.33 -12.84
CA GLY A 19 -13.37 9.88 -13.04
C GLY A 19 -12.42 9.41 -14.14
N ASP A 20 -11.65 10.30 -14.76
CA ASP A 20 -10.85 9.98 -15.94
C ASP A 20 -9.73 8.97 -15.59
N PRO A 21 -9.47 7.96 -16.43
CA PRO A 21 -8.38 7.03 -16.20
C PRO A 21 -6.99 7.68 -16.28
N SER A 22 -6.85 8.82 -16.95
CA SER A 22 -5.62 9.62 -16.97
C SER A 22 -5.47 10.37 -15.65
N VAL A 23 -4.37 10.07 -14.94
CA VAL A 23 -4.05 10.71 -13.66
C VAL A 23 -3.83 12.21 -13.83
N ASP A 24 -3.22 12.66 -14.93
CA ASP A 24 -2.99 14.09 -15.19
C ASP A 24 -4.29 14.88 -15.38
N LEU A 25 -5.24 14.33 -16.14
CA LEU A 25 -6.54 14.95 -16.39
C LEU A 25 -7.37 15.01 -15.10
N ARG A 26 -7.35 13.92 -14.34
CA ARG A 26 -7.97 13.81 -13.03
C ARG A 26 -7.36 14.79 -12.03
N ARG A 27 -6.04 14.95 -12.02
CA ARG A 27 -5.31 15.88 -11.15
C ARG A 27 -5.80 17.31 -11.33
N GLU A 28 -5.97 17.76 -12.58
CA GLU A 28 -6.51 19.10 -12.89
C GLU A 28 -7.94 19.28 -12.34
N ALA A 29 -8.78 18.25 -12.44
CA ALA A 29 -10.14 18.27 -11.92
C ALA A 29 -10.19 18.33 -10.39
N VAL A 30 -9.34 17.55 -9.72
CA VAL A 30 -9.18 17.55 -8.27
C VAL A 30 -8.65 18.90 -7.79
N GLU A 31 -7.67 19.48 -8.48
CA GLU A 31 -7.11 20.80 -8.14
C GLU A 31 -8.18 21.90 -8.23
N ARG A 32 -9.04 21.85 -9.25
CA ARG A 32 -10.19 22.76 -9.36
C ARG A 32 -11.16 22.60 -8.19
N LEU A 33 -11.55 21.37 -7.84
CA LEU A 33 -12.44 21.12 -6.69
C LEU A 33 -11.82 21.61 -5.38
N LEU A 34 -10.53 21.37 -5.19
CA LEU A 34 -9.79 21.86 -4.03
C LEU A 34 -9.83 23.38 -3.94
N GLY A 35 -9.62 24.09 -5.05
CA GLY A 35 -9.75 25.54 -5.10
C GLY A 35 -11.13 26.04 -4.66
N GLN A 36 -12.20 25.37 -5.11
CA GLN A 36 -13.58 25.69 -4.73
C GLN A 36 -13.84 25.40 -3.24
N ALA A 37 -13.40 24.24 -2.74
CA ALA A 37 -13.53 23.84 -1.34
C ALA A 37 -12.80 24.84 -0.41
N ASN A 38 -11.58 25.24 -0.79
CA ASN A 38 -10.79 26.25 -0.09
C ASN A 38 -11.52 27.61 -0.03
N GLY A 39 -12.14 28.04 -1.15
CA GLY A 39 -12.94 29.27 -1.19
C GLY A 39 -14.11 29.22 -0.20
N LEU A 40 -14.92 28.15 -0.26
CA LEU A 40 -16.05 27.96 0.64
C LEU A 40 -15.65 27.90 2.11
N ALA A 41 -14.50 27.28 2.42
CA ALA A 41 -13.98 27.24 3.78
C ALA A 41 -13.60 28.63 4.29
N LYS A 42 -12.95 29.45 3.45
CA LYS A 42 -12.59 30.84 3.75
C LYS A 42 -13.82 31.74 3.94
N ASP A 43 -14.86 31.50 3.15
CA ASP A 43 -16.13 32.23 3.23
C ASP A 43 -17.01 31.78 4.42
N GLY A 44 -16.51 30.86 5.25
CA GLY A 44 -17.22 30.35 6.43
C GLY A 44 -18.27 29.28 6.13
N ASN A 45 -18.48 28.91 4.86
CA ASN A 45 -19.39 27.83 4.45
C ASN A 45 -18.72 26.45 4.58
N LYS A 46 -18.39 26.10 5.83
CA LYS A 46 -17.74 24.83 6.18
C LYS A 46 -18.49 23.58 5.69
N PRO A 47 -19.83 23.49 5.78
CA PRO A 47 -20.55 22.30 5.29
C PRO A 47 -20.34 22.06 3.79
N ALA A 48 -20.43 23.11 2.97
CA ALA A 48 -20.23 22.98 1.52
C ALA A 48 -18.75 22.68 1.19
N ALA A 49 -17.80 23.28 1.90
CA ALA A 49 -16.38 22.98 1.76
C ALA A 49 -16.09 21.49 2.03
N VAL A 50 -16.65 20.92 3.12
CA VAL A 50 -16.48 19.50 3.46
C VAL A 50 -17.01 18.58 2.34
N LEU A 51 -18.14 18.92 1.71
CA LEU A 51 -18.67 18.13 0.59
C LEU A 51 -17.70 18.11 -0.59
N LEU A 52 -17.15 19.26 -0.97
CA LEU A 52 -16.19 19.35 -2.07
C LEU A 52 -14.85 18.69 -1.74
N TYR A 53 -14.36 18.81 -0.49
CA TYR A 53 -13.17 18.08 -0.07
C TYR A 53 -13.38 16.56 -0.12
N ARG A 54 -14.54 16.04 0.30
CA ARG A 54 -14.83 14.60 0.18
C ARG A 54 -14.85 14.14 -1.27
N GLN A 55 -15.49 14.91 -2.14
CA GLN A 55 -15.50 14.63 -3.58
C GLN A 55 -14.09 14.66 -4.18
N ALA A 56 -13.26 15.64 -3.79
CA ALA A 56 -11.87 15.74 -4.20
C ALA A 56 -11.06 14.53 -3.70
N LEU A 57 -11.22 14.13 -2.43
CA LEU A 57 -10.55 12.97 -1.87
C LEU A 57 -10.91 11.70 -2.64
N ASP A 58 -12.19 11.43 -2.88
CA ASP A 58 -12.65 10.23 -3.58
C ASP A 58 -12.07 10.13 -5.01
N ALA A 59 -11.89 11.28 -5.67
CA ALA A 59 -11.32 11.38 -7.00
C ALA A 59 -9.79 11.36 -7.02
N ALA A 60 -9.10 11.87 -6.00
CA ALA A 60 -7.65 12.07 -5.98
C ALA A 60 -6.85 10.76 -6.08
N ARG A 61 -5.75 10.79 -6.83
CA ARG A 61 -4.82 9.64 -6.97
C ARG A 61 -3.36 10.01 -6.70
N ASP A 62 -3.05 11.30 -6.63
CA ASP A 62 -1.72 11.79 -6.26
C ASP A 62 -1.60 11.98 -4.75
N LEU A 63 -0.47 11.56 -4.19
CA LEU A 63 -0.20 11.61 -2.75
C LEU A 63 -0.34 13.03 -2.18
N ASP A 64 0.25 14.02 -2.84
CA ASP A 64 0.26 15.40 -2.38
C ASP A 64 -1.15 16.00 -2.32
N GLN A 65 -2.00 15.71 -3.31
CA GLN A 65 -3.40 16.13 -3.29
C GLN A 65 -4.18 15.41 -2.19
N ILE A 66 -3.97 14.10 -2.01
CA ILE A 66 -4.64 13.32 -0.96
C ILE A 66 -4.27 13.87 0.43
N GLU A 67 -2.99 14.13 0.69
CA GLU A 67 -2.51 14.71 1.95
C GLU A 67 -3.10 16.10 2.21
N ALA A 68 -3.10 16.97 1.19
CA ALA A 68 -3.68 18.30 1.30
C ALA A 68 -5.19 18.26 1.61
N VAL A 69 -5.94 17.39 0.94
CA VAL A 69 -7.38 17.20 1.20
C VAL A 69 -7.61 16.63 2.60
N ALA A 70 -6.81 15.63 3.00
CA ALA A 70 -6.93 14.99 4.30
C ALA A 70 -6.67 15.97 5.45
N LEU A 71 -5.63 16.80 5.32
CA LEU A 71 -5.33 17.88 6.26
C LEU A 71 -6.52 18.86 6.37
N ALA A 72 -7.02 19.35 5.23
CA ALA A 72 -8.13 20.31 5.22
C ALA A 72 -9.42 19.73 5.85
N LEU A 73 -9.71 18.44 5.62
CA LEU A 73 -10.82 17.76 6.28
C LEU A 73 -10.61 17.64 7.80
N ARG A 74 -9.40 17.28 8.25
CA ARG A 74 -9.05 17.15 9.66
C ARG A 74 -9.17 18.50 10.40
N GLU A 75 -8.72 19.59 9.78
CA GLU A 75 -8.88 20.97 10.32
C GLU A 75 -10.36 21.37 10.48
N LEU A 76 -11.26 20.80 9.66
CA LEU A 76 -12.70 20.97 9.78
C LEU A 76 -13.36 19.95 10.72
N GLY A 77 -12.57 19.23 11.52
CA GLY A 77 -13.04 18.23 12.47
C GLY A 77 -13.64 16.99 11.80
N ARG A 78 -13.15 16.61 10.62
CA ARG A 78 -13.57 15.40 9.90
C ARG A 78 -12.43 14.38 9.90
N GLU A 79 -12.73 13.17 10.32
CA GLU A 79 -11.78 12.06 10.26
C GLU A 79 -11.53 11.61 8.82
N VAL A 80 -10.28 11.31 8.51
CA VAL A 80 -9.85 10.77 7.23
C VAL A 80 -9.00 9.53 7.48
N ASN A 81 -9.45 8.41 6.94
CA ASN A 81 -8.77 7.12 7.05
C ASN A 81 -7.97 6.89 5.76
N LEU A 82 -6.68 7.24 5.77
CA LEU A 82 -5.78 7.09 4.63
C LEU A 82 -5.48 5.63 4.33
N THR A 83 -5.35 4.79 5.35
CA THR A 83 -5.18 3.33 5.22
C THR A 83 -6.25 2.74 4.30
N ARG A 84 -7.51 3.08 4.57
CA ARG A 84 -8.66 2.69 3.75
C ARG A 84 -8.62 3.41 2.41
N HIS A 85 -8.44 4.72 2.36
CA HIS A 85 -8.45 5.46 1.09
C HIS A 85 -7.49 4.88 0.05
N PHE A 86 -6.27 4.52 0.46
CA PHE A 86 -5.29 3.87 -0.41
C PHE A 86 -5.52 2.36 -0.60
N GLY A 87 -6.16 1.69 0.37
CA GLY A 87 -6.37 0.24 0.34
C GLY A 87 -5.15 -0.54 0.85
N PHE A 88 -4.42 0.03 1.82
CA PHE A 88 -3.33 -0.65 2.50
C PHE A 88 -3.82 -1.89 3.25
N LEU A 89 -3.00 -2.93 3.21
CA LEU A 89 -3.20 -4.16 3.98
C LEU A 89 -2.44 -4.02 5.30
N VAL A 90 -3.16 -4.12 6.41
CA VAL A 90 -2.61 -3.87 7.75
C VAL A 90 -2.65 -5.07 8.67
N ASP A 91 -3.45 -6.09 8.36
CA ASP A 91 -3.52 -7.33 9.12
C ASP A 91 -2.67 -8.42 8.45
N TRP A 92 -1.71 -8.95 9.20
CA TRP A 92 -0.71 -9.88 8.70
C TRP A 92 -0.47 -11.04 9.65
N GLN A 93 0.18 -12.06 9.12
CA GLN A 93 0.82 -13.14 9.85
C GLN A 93 2.30 -13.10 9.49
N LEU A 94 3.18 -12.97 10.48
CA LEU A 94 4.62 -12.90 10.26
C LEU A 94 5.31 -14.20 10.63
N ALA A 95 6.28 -14.63 9.85
CA ALA A 95 7.15 -15.77 10.14
C ALA A 95 8.61 -15.41 9.85
N GLY A 96 9.49 -15.71 10.82
CA GLY A 96 10.92 -15.40 10.76
C GLY A 96 11.53 -15.29 12.16
N PRO A 97 12.82 -14.89 12.24
CA PRO A 97 13.71 -14.65 11.11
C PRO A 97 14.28 -15.95 10.51
N PHE A 98 14.56 -15.92 9.22
CA PHE A 98 15.38 -16.87 8.47
C PHE A 98 16.73 -16.19 8.14
N HIS A 99 17.71 -16.92 7.62
CA HIS A 99 19.00 -16.31 7.27
C HIS A 99 18.89 -15.43 6.01
N ASN A 100 19.71 -14.39 5.96
CA ASN A 100 20.04 -13.61 4.76
C ASN A 100 21.54 -13.32 4.70
N LYS A 101 22.36 -14.22 5.25
CA LYS A 101 23.82 -14.10 5.24
C LYS A 101 24.33 -13.87 3.82
N ASP A 102 25.21 -12.88 3.64
CA ASP A 102 25.76 -12.49 2.34
C ASP A 102 24.66 -12.23 1.28
N ARG A 103 23.47 -11.78 1.72
CA ARG A 103 22.24 -11.56 0.91
C ARG A 103 21.67 -12.81 0.23
N ALA A 104 22.16 -14.00 0.58
CA ALA A 104 21.71 -15.26 0.00
C ALA A 104 20.24 -15.59 0.31
N GLY A 105 19.66 -14.96 1.35
CA GLY A 105 18.27 -15.16 1.75
C GLY A 105 17.28 -14.73 0.68
N PHE A 106 17.63 -13.78 -0.20
CA PHE A 106 16.76 -13.40 -1.31
C PHE A 106 16.43 -14.60 -2.21
N ASP A 107 17.45 -15.34 -2.65
CA ASP A 107 17.30 -16.50 -3.56
C ASP A 107 17.04 -17.82 -2.84
N ALA A 108 17.45 -17.96 -1.58
CA ALA A 108 17.15 -19.15 -0.79
C ALA A 108 15.63 -19.35 -0.66
N GLU A 109 15.18 -20.57 -0.89
CA GLU A 109 13.78 -20.96 -0.77
C GLU A 109 13.50 -21.49 0.64
N PHE A 110 12.79 -20.70 1.46
CA PHE A 110 12.42 -21.09 2.82
C PHE A 110 11.04 -21.75 2.89
N GLY A 111 10.74 -22.38 4.04
CA GLY A 111 9.49 -23.12 4.27
C GLY A 111 8.19 -22.37 3.92
N PRO A 112 8.02 -21.08 4.27
CA PRO A 112 6.85 -20.29 3.89
C PRO A 112 6.56 -20.23 2.39
N GLU A 113 7.58 -20.31 1.53
CA GLU A 113 7.41 -20.30 0.06
C GLU A 113 6.81 -21.63 -0.43
N LYS A 114 7.16 -22.74 0.22
CA LYS A 114 6.72 -24.10 -0.13
C LYS A 114 5.34 -24.43 0.43
N ASN A 115 5.06 -23.97 1.65
CA ASN A 115 3.84 -24.27 2.36
C ASN A 115 3.45 -23.09 3.25
N ALA A 116 2.64 -22.16 2.75
CA ALA A 116 2.15 -20.98 3.48
C ALA A 116 0.93 -21.28 4.37
N VAL A 117 0.78 -22.50 4.90
CA VAL A 117 -0.29 -22.81 5.86
C VAL A 117 0.04 -22.22 7.23
N LEU A 118 -0.89 -21.45 7.81
CA LEU A 118 -0.66 -20.71 9.06
C LEU A 118 -0.36 -21.57 10.29
N SER A 119 -0.74 -22.85 10.28
CA SER A 119 -0.42 -23.80 11.36
C SER A 119 0.94 -24.50 11.20
N ALA A 120 1.65 -24.26 10.08
CA ALA A 120 2.93 -24.88 9.82
C ALA A 120 4.06 -24.26 10.68
N SER A 121 5.15 -25.02 10.78
CA SER A 121 6.38 -24.61 11.44
C SER A 121 7.58 -24.94 10.54
N TYR A 122 8.59 -24.08 10.57
CA TYR A 122 9.73 -24.12 9.65
C TYR A 122 11.04 -23.99 10.42
N ASP A 123 12.14 -24.44 9.82
CA ASP A 123 13.48 -24.17 10.34
C ASP A 123 13.85 -22.71 10.03
N GLY A 124 13.96 -21.88 11.07
CA GLY A 124 14.42 -20.50 11.01
C GLY A 124 15.87 -20.36 11.45
N LEU A 125 16.32 -19.11 11.63
CA LEU A 125 17.72 -18.80 11.94
C LEU A 125 18.19 -19.39 13.27
N ASN A 126 17.37 -19.28 14.32
CA ASN A 126 17.70 -19.69 15.70
C ASN A 126 16.79 -20.82 16.22
N GLY A 127 16.33 -21.68 15.32
CA GLY A 127 15.41 -22.79 15.62
C GLY A 127 14.07 -22.66 14.90
N ARG A 128 13.07 -23.41 15.37
CA ARG A 128 11.78 -23.48 14.68
C ARG A 128 10.99 -22.17 14.79
N VAL A 129 10.47 -21.72 13.67
CA VAL A 129 9.60 -20.53 13.57
C VAL A 129 8.19 -20.94 13.15
N THR A 130 7.20 -20.16 13.57
CA THR A 130 5.78 -20.31 13.24
C THR A 130 5.21 -18.94 12.87
N TRP A 131 4.06 -18.93 12.21
CA TRP A 131 3.31 -17.71 11.97
C TRP A 131 2.84 -17.07 13.28
N ARG A 132 2.94 -15.74 13.36
CA ARG A 132 2.43 -14.93 14.49
C ARG A 132 1.56 -13.80 13.95
N PRO A 133 0.41 -13.50 14.57
CA PRO A 133 -0.40 -12.34 14.20
C PRO A 133 0.40 -11.04 14.33
N TYR A 134 0.19 -10.14 13.38
CA TYR A 134 0.73 -8.80 13.39
C TYR A 134 -0.29 -7.84 12.77
N SER A 135 -0.42 -6.66 13.34
CA SER A 135 -1.21 -5.58 12.78
C SER A 135 -0.52 -4.25 13.02
N THR A 136 -0.71 -3.29 12.11
CA THR A 136 -0.17 -1.94 12.21
C THR A 136 -1.29 -0.92 12.20
N ASP A 137 -1.17 0.11 13.04
CA ASP A 137 -2.05 1.28 13.06
C ASP A 137 -1.46 2.47 12.28
N ASP A 138 -0.33 2.27 11.60
CA ASP A 138 0.29 3.28 10.73
C ASP A 138 -0.68 3.70 9.61
N GLU A 139 -0.85 5.01 9.40
CA GLU A 139 -1.86 5.53 8.47
C GLU A 139 -1.56 5.20 6.99
N TYR A 140 -0.32 4.80 6.69
CA TYR A 140 0.14 4.32 5.38
C TYR A 140 0.39 2.80 5.35
N GLY A 141 -0.04 2.09 6.40
CA GLY A 141 0.01 0.63 6.48
C GLY A 141 1.42 0.06 6.50
N MET A 142 2.36 0.78 7.13
CA MET A 142 3.73 0.29 7.32
C MET A 142 3.75 -0.95 8.20
N VAL A 143 4.26 -2.06 7.66
CA VAL A 143 4.59 -3.28 8.39
C VAL A 143 6.06 -3.22 8.78
N ASP A 144 6.34 -3.37 10.08
CA ASP A 144 7.69 -3.38 10.62
C ASP A 144 8.06 -4.74 11.20
N PHE A 145 9.01 -5.41 10.57
CA PHE A 145 9.52 -6.68 11.05
C PHE A 145 10.44 -6.54 12.28
N ASN A 146 10.98 -5.35 12.54
CA ASN A 146 11.79 -5.11 13.74
C ASN A 146 10.95 -5.11 15.02
N GLU A 147 9.66 -4.79 14.96
CA GLU A 147 8.79 -4.82 16.15
C GLU A 147 8.75 -6.20 16.83
N PRO A 148 8.47 -7.32 16.13
CA PRO A 148 8.48 -8.64 16.74
C PRO A 148 9.86 -9.31 16.83
N TYR A 149 10.86 -8.87 16.04
CA TYR A 149 12.13 -9.59 15.89
C TYR A 149 13.37 -8.82 16.37
N GLY A 150 13.25 -7.51 16.61
CA GLY A 150 14.36 -6.61 16.87
C GLY A 150 15.11 -6.20 15.60
N ASP A 151 16.06 -5.28 15.75
CA ASP A 151 16.87 -4.68 14.69
C ASP A 151 17.98 -5.63 14.16
N LEU A 152 17.58 -6.83 13.75
CA LEU A 152 18.49 -7.87 13.29
C LEU A 152 19.04 -7.58 11.89
N LYS A 153 20.25 -8.07 11.61
CA LYS A 153 20.92 -7.98 10.31
C LYS A 153 21.08 -9.35 9.69
N GLU A 154 21.23 -9.37 8.37
CA GLU A 154 21.34 -10.62 7.61
C GLU A 154 20.18 -11.58 7.91
N VAL A 155 18.96 -11.05 7.98
CA VAL A 155 17.74 -11.81 8.24
C VAL A 155 16.74 -11.71 7.10
N THR A 156 15.91 -12.73 6.96
CA THR A 156 14.76 -12.77 6.06
C THR A 156 13.51 -13.02 6.89
N GLY A 157 12.37 -12.48 6.47
CA GLY A 157 11.09 -12.72 7.11
C GLY A 157 9.97 -12.65 6.09
N TYR A 158 8.87 -13.27 6.47
CA TYR A 158 7.70 -13.43 5.63
C TYR A 158 6.50 -12.80 6.30
N ALA A 159 5.67 -12.14 5.51
CA ALA A 159 4.37 -11.63 5.89
C ALA A 159 3.31 -12.23 4.98
N GLN A 160 2.27 -12.83 5.55
CA GLN A 160 1.15 -13.40 4.82
C GLN A 160 -0.16 -12.73 5.22
N THR A 161 -1.04 -12.49 4.25
CA THR A 161 -2.41 -12.04 4.51
C THR A 161 -3.40 -12.68 3.52
N GLU A 162 -4.68 -12.66 3.87
CA GLU A 162 -5.78 -13.14 3.03
C GLU A 162 -6.60 -11.95 2.52
N PHE A 163 -6.70 -11.83 1.21
CA PHE A 163 -7.52 -10.82 0.53
C PHE A 163 -8.75 -11.48 -0.11
N VAL A 164 -9.95 -11.02 0.24
CA VAL A 164 -11.21 -11.57 -0.30
C VAL A 164 -11.74 -10.67 -1.41
N SER A 165 -11.63 -11.11 -2.66
CA SER A 165 -12.19 -10.38 -3.80
C SER A 165 -13.66 -10.76 -4.03
N ALA A 166 -14.53 -9.77 -4.25
CA ALA A 166 -15.95 -10.03 -4.52
C ALA A 166 -16.21 -10.66 -5.90
N THR A 167 -15.29 -10.46 -6.85
CA THR A 167 -15.37 -11.01 -8.22
C THR A 167 -13.96 -11.39 -8.70
N ASP A 168 -13.89 -12.19 -9.75
CA ASP A 168 -12.69 -12.29 -10.56
C ASP A 168 -12.45 -10.94 -11.23
N ARG A 169 -11.26 -10.35 -11.05
CA ARG A 169 -10.95 -9.01 -11.59
C ARG A 169 -9.44 -8.76 -11.70
N PRO A 170 -9.01 -7.95 -12.68
CA PRO A 170 -7.66 -7.40 -12.67
C PRO A 170 -7.48 -6.48 -11.45
N ALA A 171 -6.26 -6.45 -10.92
CA ALA A 171 -5.86 -5.58 -9.83
C ALA A 171 -4.36 -5.25 -9.95
N GLN A 172 -3.89 -4.40 -9.06
CA GLN A 172 -2.48 -4.16 -8.82
C GLN A 172 -2.17 -4.35 -7.33
N LEU A 173 -1.07 -5.06 -7.07
CA LEU A 173 -0.38 -5.00 -5.79
C LEU A 173 0.66 -3.88 -5.90
N ARG A 174 0.52 -2.84 -5.07
CA ARG A 174 1.49 -1.74 -5.03
C ARG A 174 2.29 -1.77 -3.74
N LEU A 175 3.61 -1.84 -3.88
CA LEU A 175 4.56 -2.04 -2.80
C LEU A 175 5.47 -0.82 -2.65
N GLY A 176 5.71 -0.41 -1.41
CA GLY A 176 6.92 0.31 -1.01
C GLY A 176 7.72 -0.58 -0.06
N CYS A 177 9.03 -0.69 -0.25
CA CYS A 177 9.91 -1.46 0.64
C CYS A 177 11.32 -0.88 0.65
N LYS A 178 11.98 -0.91 1.80
CA LYS A 178 13.35 -0.40 1.99
C LYS A 178 14.42 -1.46 1.74
N ASN A 179 14.04 -2.73 1.71
CA ASN A 179 14.96 -3.85 1.61
C ASN A 179 14.56 -4.78 0.46
N ALA A 180 15.34 -5.82 0.21
CA ALA A 180 15.04 -6.77 -0.86
C ALA A 180 13.75 -7.53 -0.59
N TRP A 181 12.97 -7.81 -1.64
CA TRP A 181 11.62 -8.34 -1.48
C TRP A 181 11.18 -9.28 -2.61
N LYS A 182 10.28 -10.21 -2.30
CA LYS A 182 9.55 -11.05 -3.27
C LYS A 182 8.07 -11.11 -2.87
N ILE A 183 7.17 -11.18 -3.85
CA ILE A 183 5.72 -11.29 -3.63
C ILE A 183 5.16 -12.49 -4.38
N TRP A 184 4.30 -13.25 -3.71
CA TRP A 184 3.49 -14.31 -4.31
C TRP A 184 2.01 -14.01 -4.15
N LEU A 185 1.22 -14.45 -5.12
CA LEU A 185 -0.23 -14.45 -5.10
C LEU A 185 -0.71 -15.88 -5.34
N ASN A 186 -1.48 -16.43 -4.41
CA ASN A 186 -2.03 -17.78 -4.50
C ASN A 186 -0.96 -18.88 -4.73
N GLY A 187 0.23 -18.69 -4.17
CA GLY A 187 1.37 -19.62 -4.30
C GLY A 187 2.20 -19.42 -5.57
N GLU A 188 1.78 -18.54 -6.48
CA GLU A 188 2.53 -18.22 -7.71
C GLU A 188 3.38 -16.96 -7.46
N LEU A 189 4.67 -17.02 -7.80
CA LEU A 189 5.58 -15.88 -7.70
C LEU A 189 5.11 -14.79 -8.68
N VAL A 190 4.86 -13.59 -8.16
CA VAL A 190 4.50 -12.42 -8.98
C VAL A 190 5.76 -11.74 -9.47
N PHE A 191 6.62 -11.30 -8.55
CA PHE A 191 7.87 -10.61 -8.85
C PHE A 191 8.74 -10.46 -7.59
N GLY A 192 9.99 -10.04 -7.77
CA GLY A 192 10.85 -9.61 -6.68
C GLY A 192 12.04 -8.81 -7.13
N ARG A 193 12.66 -8.07 -6.21
CA ARG A 193 13.88 -7.29 -6.45
C ARG A 193 14.86 -7.41 -5.29
N ASP A 194 16.12 -7.66 -5.65
CA ASP A 194 17.24 -7.70 -4.72
C ASP A 194 17.87 -6.30 -4.57
N GLU A 195 17.12 -5.38 -3.98
CA GLU A 195 17.51 -3.98 -3.83
C GLU A 195 17.41 -3.56 -2.36
N TYR A 196 18.47 -2.93 -1.83
CA TYR A 196 18.55 -2.48 -0.45
C TYR A 196 18.77 -0.97 -0.36
N HIS A 197 18.11 -0.35 0.61
CA HIS A 197 18.30 1.03 1.08
C HIS A 197 18.24 2.11 0.01
N ARG A 198 17.41 1.93 -1.03
CA ARG A 198 17.19 2.92 -2.10
C ARG A 198 16.12 3.97 -1.75
N GLY A 199 15.93 4.24 -0.47
CA GLY A 199 14.75 4.93 0.05
C GLY A 199 13.47 4.12 -0.16
N MET A 200 12.33 4.73 0.14
CA MET A 200 11.02 4.14 -0.12
C MET A 200 10.04 5.21 -0.57
N ARG A 201 9.22 4.89 -1.55
CA ARG A 201 8.07 5.72 -1.95
C ARG A 201 6.81 4.88 -1.92
N ILE A 202 5.67 5.52 -1.65
CA ILE A 202 4.37 4.91 -1.88
C ILE A 202 4.29 4.51 -3.36
N ASP A 203 3.75 3.31 -3.61
CA ASP A 203 3.59 2.75 -4.96
C ASP A 203 4.89 2.64 -5.77
N GLN A 204 6.05 2.50 -5.11
CA GLN A 204 7.36 2.35 -5.76
C GLN A 204 7.38 1.22 -6.80
N TYR A 205 6.69 0.12 -6.49
CA TYR A 205 6.49 -0.99 -7.42
C TYR A 205 5.00 -1.22 -7.63
N GLN A 206 4.59 -1.34 -8.90
CA GLN A 206 3.20 -1.60 -9.29
C GLN A 206 3.14 -2.91 -10.05
N LEU A 207 2.55 -3.93 -9.44
CA LEU A 207 2.54 -5.30 -9.96
C LEU A 207 1.13 -5.64 -10.44
N PRO A 208 0.89 -5.73 -11.76
CA PRO A 208 -0.40 -6.17 -12.27
C PRO A 208 -0.63 -7.64 -11.90
N VAL A 209 -1.80 -7.94 -11.36
CA VAL A 209 -2.20 -9.29 -10.96
C VAL A 209 -3.65 -9.56 -11.33
N GLN A 210 -4.04 -10.83 -11.34
CA GLN A 210 -5.42 -11.27 -11.50
C GLN A 210 -5.93 -11.85 -10.18
N LEU A 211 -6.90 -11.18 -9.56
CA LEU A 211 -7.58 -11.70 -8.38
C LEU A 211 -8.64 -12.72 -8.81
N ARG A 212 -8.72 -13.82 -8.05
CA ARG A 212 -9.81 -14.80 -8.14
C ARG A 212 -10.95 -14.38 -7.23
N LYS A 213 -12.21 -14.65 -7.60
CA LYS A 213 -13.35 -14.45 -6.71
C LYS A 213 -13.16 -15.28 -5.44
N GLY A 214 -13.42 -14.67 -4.28
CA GLY A 214 -13.19 -15.28 -2.99
C GLY A 214 -11.78 -15.01 -2.46
N ARG A 215 -11.22 -15.98 -1.76
CA ARG A 215 -9.96 -15.83 -1.03
C ARG A 215 -8.77 -15.84 -1.97
N ASN A 216 -7.87 -14.88 -1.77
CA ASN A 216 -6.56 -14.82 -2.38
C ASN A 216 -5.50 -14.73 -1.28
N ALA A 217 -4.52 -15.61 -1.28
CA ALA A 217 -3.40 -15.55 -0.34
C ALA A 217 -2.30 -14.69 -0.93
N ILE A 218 -1.85 -13.69 -0.17
CA ILE A 218 -0.71 -12.84 -0.53
C ILE A 218 0.43 -13.16 0.44
N LEU A 219 1.60 -13.44 -0.10
CA LEU A 219 2.83 -13.67 0.67
C LEU A 219 3.86 -12.65 0.24
N VAL A 220 4.50 -12.00 1.20
CA VAL A 220 5.62 -11.09 1.01
C VAL A 220 6.82 -11.66 1.73
N LYS A 221 7.96 -11.70 1.06
CA LYS A 221 9.28 -11.93 1.65
C LYS A 221 9.99 -10.59 1.70
N ALA A 222 10.61 -10.27 2.82
CA ALA A 222 11.49 -9.11 2.97
C ALA A 222 12.80 -9.56 3.61
N CYS A 223 13.92 -9.12 3.05
CA CYS A 223 15.25 -9.50 3.49
C CYS A 223 16.00 -8.26 3.95
N GLN A 224 16.63 -8.27 5.12
CA GLN A 224 17.52 -7.24 5.65
C GLN A 224 18.99 -7.66 5.44
N ASN A 225 19.85 -6.72 5.06
CA ASN A 225 21.26 -7.00 4.75
C ASN A 225 22.19 -6.80 5.96
N GLU A 226 23.48 -6.87 5.69
CA GLU A 226 24.60 -6.80 6.65
C GLU A 226 25.00 -5.38 7.08
N GLN A 227 24.47 -4.34 6.43
CA GLN A 227 24.90 -2.96 6.67
C GLN A 227 24.50 -2.48 8.08
N VAL A 228 25.34 -1.68 8.72
CA VAL A 228 25.22 -1.32 10.16
C VAL A 228 25.08 0.18 10.41
N GLU A 229 25.05 0.99 9.36
CA GLU A 229 24.82 2.42 9.48
C GLU A 229 23.41 2.70 10.01
N ASP A 230 23.24 3.75 10.82
CA ASP A 230 21.96 4.04 11.51
C ASP A 230 20.74 4.14 10.56
N TRP A 231 20.95 4.56 9.32
CA TRP A 231 19.91 4.68 8.29
C TRP A 231 19.52 3.34 7.62
N THR A 232 20.21 2.25 7.94
CA THR A 232 19.99 0.90 7.34
C THR A 232 19.19 -0.04 8.26
N VAL A 233 18.76 0.44 9.43
CA VAL A 233 18.11 -0.38 10.46
C VAL A 233 16.72 -0.86 10.03
N GLN A 234 16.02 -0.07 9.22
CA GLN A 234 14.63 -0.29 8.87
C GLN A 234 14.45 -1.59 8.07
N TRP A 235 13.56 -2.45 8.55
CA TRP A 235 13.14 -3.67 7.88
C TRP A 235 11.62 -3.66 7.70
N GLN A 236 11.19 -2.89 6.71
CA GLN A 236 9.80 -2.45 6.61
C GLN A 236 9.28 -2.53 5.17
N PHE A 237 7.98 -2.73 5.06
CA PHE A 237 7.27 -2.61 3.78
C PHE A 237 5.84 -2.11 4.00
N GLN A 238 5.23 -1.63 2.93
CA GLN A 238 3.80 -1.36 2.85
C GLN A 238 3.25 -1.98 1.57
N LEU A 239 2.07 -2.59 1.65
CA LEU A 239 1.41 -3.19 0.49
C LEU A 239 -0.05 -2.78 0.45
N ARG A 240 -0.53 -2.38 -0.73
CA ARG A 240 -1.95 -2.07 -0.98
C ARG A 240 -2.47 -2.77 -2.23
N VAL A 241 -3.80 -2.92 -2.27
CA VAL A 241 -4.53 -3.49 -3.41
C VAL A 241 -5.40 -2.41 -4.05
N CYS A 242 -5.22 -2.21 -5.36
CA CYS A 242 -5.97 -1.20 -6.11
C CYS A 242 -6.21 -1.63 -7.55
N ASP A 243 -7.01 -0.86 -8.29
CA ASP A 243 -7.13 -1.02 -9.74
C ASP A 243 -5.98 -0.32 -10.49
N ALA A 244 -5.99 -0.38 -11.82
CA ALA A 244 -4.95 0.24 -12.65
C ALA A 244 -4.87 1.77 -12.50
N THR A 245 -5.95 2.44 -12.07
CA THR A 245 -5.99 3.88 -11.82
C THR A 245 -5.49 4.24 -10.41
N GLY A 246 -5.23 3.25 -9.56
CA GLY A 246 -4.85 3.46 -8.16
C GLY A 246 -6.06 3.61 -7.22
N THR A 247 -7.27 3.30 -7.66
CA THR A 247 -8.44 3.25 -6.77
C THR A 247 -8.36 2.03 -5.88
N ALA A 248 -8.50 2.19 -4.56
CA ALA A 248 -8.47 1.07 -3.62
C ALA A 248 -9.50 -0.02 -3.99
N ILE A 249 -9.06 -1.28 -3.95
CA ILE A 249 -9.95 -2.44 -3.97
C ILE A 249 -9.95 -3.00 -2.56
N HIS A 250 -11.11 -2.95 -1.93
CA HIS A 250 -11.25 -3.45 -0.56
C HIS A 250 -11.51 -4.95 -0.52
N SER A 251 -10.83 -5.62 0.40
CA SER A 251 -11.16 -6.99 0.79
C SER A 251 -12.58 -7.01 1.34
N ALA A 252 -13.41 -7.95 0.87
CA ALA A 252 -14.74 -8.15 1.41
C ALA A 252 -14.64 -8.69 2.84
N ASN A 253 -15.51 -8.22 3.74
CA ASN A 253 -15.60 -8.78 5.09
C ASN A 253 -15.78 -10.29 4.99
N LYS A 254 -14.92 -11.04 5.71
CA LYS A 254 -15.08 -12.50 5.84
C LYS A 254 -16.48 -12.74 6.38
N LYS A 255 -17.41 -13.23 5.54
CA LYS A 255 -18.62 -13.87 6.08
C LYS A 255 -18.09 -15.00 6.95
N LYS A 256 -18.19 -14.86 8.27
CA LYS A 256 -18.00 -15.97 9.20
C LYS A 256 -18.99 -17.04 8.73
N LYS A 257 -18.47 -18.12 8.14
CA LYS A 257 -19.24 -19.34 7.98
C LYS A 257 -19.35 -20.01 9.33
#